data_AF-A0A6B3H4K1-F1
#
_entry.id   AF-A0A6B3H4K1-F1
#
_cell.length_a   1.000
_cell.length_b   1.000
_cell.length_c   1.000
_cell.angle_alpha   90.00
_cell.angle_beta   90.00
_cell.angle_gamma   90.00
#
_symmetry.space_group_name_H-M   'P 1'
#
loop_
_entity.id
_entity.type
_entity.pdbx_description
1 polymer ?
#
loop_
_entity_poly.entity_id
_entity_poly.type
_entity_poly.pdbx_seq_one_letter_code
_entity_poly.pdbx_strand_id
1 'polypeptide(L)' 'IGADVPGTARTVLDRMLAAGGELVTLVLGEDVPDALADALEEHVREGHLAVDTVVYRGGHQRAPLLIGVE' A
#
# COMPACT_ATOMS: atom_id res chain seq x y z
N ILE A 1 -0.74 15.22 -10.91
CA ILE A 1 -0.12 14.05 -10.24
C ILE A 1 -1.27 13.23 -9.67
N GLY A 2 -1.41 11.96 -10.08
CA GLY A 2 -2.49 11.05 -9.67
C GLY A 2 -3.89 11.45 -10.15
N ALA A 3 -4.76 10.49 -10.46
CA ALA A 3 -6.20 10.76 -10.62
C ALA A 3 -6.91 10.63 -9.26
N ASP A 4 -6.45 9.71 -8.44
CA ASP A 4 -6.94 9.42 -7.10
C ASP A 4 -5.85 8.75 -6.25
N VAL A 5 -6.12 8.58 -4.95
CA VAL A 5 -5.22 7.89 -4.02
C VAL A 5 -5.05 6.41 -4.37
N PRO A 6 -6.10 5.60 -4.61
CA PRO A 6 -5.94 4.17 -4.91
C PRO A 6 -5.04 3.88 -6.12
N GLY A 7 -5.27 4.55 -7.25
CA GLY A 7 -4.48 4.36 -8.46
C GLY A 7 -3.04 4.84 -8.30
N THR A 8 -2.84 5.92 -7.54
CA THR A 8 -1.49 6.41 -7.21
C THR A 8 -0.75 5.42 -6.30
N ALA A 9 -1.42 4.89 -5.27
CA ALA A 9 -0.87 3.92 -4.35
C ALA A 9 -0.46 2.63 -5.09
N ARG A 10 -1.31 2.12 -5.98
CA ARG A 10 -1.01 0.97 -6.83
C ARG A 10 0.24 1.20 -7.68
N THR A 11 0.32 2.36 -8.34
CA THR A 11 1.48 2.71 -9.18
C THR A 11 2.77 2.83 -8.37
N VAL A 12 2.71 3.37 -7.16
CA VAL A 12 3.87 3.46 -6.26
C VAL A 12 4.29 2.06 -5.80
N LEU A 13 3.32 1.24 -5.38
CA LEU A 13 3.55 -0.13 -4.92
C LEU A 13 4.20 -1.00 -6.01
N ASP A 14 3.69 -0.93 -7.25
CA ASP A 14 4.29 -1.62 -8.41
C ASP A 14 5.77 -1.27 -8.60
N ARG A 15 6.10 0.01 -8.43
CA ARG A 15 7.48 0.49 -8.59
C ARG A 15 8.38 0.09 -7.45
N MET A 16 7.87 0.05 -6.23
CA MET A 16 8.63 -0.39 -5.06
C MET A 16 8.93 -1.89 -5.15
N LEU A 17 7.94 -2.70 -5.52
CA LEU A 17 8.08 -4.15 -5.66
C LEU A 17 8.86 -4.59 -6.90
N ALA A 18 9.04 -3.72 -7.89
CA ALA A 18 9.85 -4.02 -9.07
C ALA A 18 11.33 -4.31 -8.73
N ALA A 19 11.82 -3.80 -7.59
CA ALA A 19 13.17 -4.09 -7.09
C ALA A 19 13.24 -5.42 -6.30
N GLY A 20 12.10 -6.08 -6.06
CA GLY A 20 11.93 -7.17 -5.11
C GLY A 20 11.42 -6.69 -3.75
N GLY A 21 11.09 -7.64 -2.89
CA GLY A 21 10.66 -7.46 -1.52
C GLY A 21 10.03 -8.74 -0.99
N GLU A 22 9.94 -8.87 0.32
CA GLU A 22 9.28 -9.96 1.05
C GLU A 22 8.11 -9.45 1.90
N LEU A 23 8.10 -8.16 2.24
CA LEU A 23 7.07 -7.55 3.07
C LEU A 23 6.65 -6.18 2.54
N VAL A 24 5.34 -5.94 2.52
CA VAL A 24 4.73 -4.62 2.30
C VAL A 24 4.12 -4.15 3.62
N THR A 25 4.48 -2.95 4.06
CA THR A 25 3.82 -2.30 5.20
C THR A 25 2.99 -1.12 4.70
N LEU A 26 1.68 -1.15 5.00
CA LEU A 26 0.74 -0.09 4.69
C LEU A 26 0.34 0.63 5.99
N VAL A 27 0.53 1.94 6.05
CA VAL A 27 0.05 2.77 7.18
C VAL A 27 -0.99 3.76 6.70
N LEU A 28 -2.26 3.49 7.02
CA LEU A 28 -3.42 4.27 6.62
C LEU A 28 -3.56 5.53 7.49
N GLY A 29 -3.84 6.66 6.86
CA GLY A 29 -4.31 7.86 7.56
C GLY A 29 -5.70 7.66 8.18
N GLU A 30 -6.07 8.53 9.10
CA GLU A 30 -7.33 8.46 9.85
C GLU A 30 -8.59 8.39 8.98
N ASP A 31 -8.67 9.26 7.96
CA ASP A 31 -9.82 9.34 7.06
C ASP A 31 -9.79 8.34 5.90
N VAL A 32 -8.78 7.48 5.85
CA VAL A 32 -8.62 6.53 4.75
C VAL A 32 -9.38 5.23 5.07
N PRO A 33 -10.24 4.75 4.15
CA PRO A 33 -11.01 3.52 4.37
C PRO A 33 -10.11 2.29 4.33
N ASP A 34 -10.41 1.27 5.15
CA ASP A 34 -9.70 -0.02 5.13
C ASP A 34 -9.78 -0.70 3.75
N ALA A 35 -10.86 -0.44 3.00
CA ALA A 35 -11.05 -0.93 1.63
C ALA A 35 -9.90 -0.54 0.67
N LEU A 36 -9.15 0.55 0.96
CA LEU A 36 -7.94 0.85 0.20
C LEU A 36 -6.82 -0.16 0.50
N ALA A 37 -6.62 -0.52 1.77
CA ALA A 37 -5.62 -1.52 2.14
C ALA A 37 -6.00 -2.89 1.60
N ASP A 38 -7.28 -3.29 1.70
CA ASP A 38 -7.78 -4.57 1.15
C ASP A 38 -7.48 -4.66 -0.36
N ALA A 39 -7.74 -3.58 -1.11
CA ALA A 39 -7.48 -3.55 -2.55
C ALA A 39 -5.98 -3.61 -2.90
N LEU A 40 -5.12 -3.00 -2.08
CA LEU A 40 -3.67 -3.05 -2.28
C LEU A 40 -3.10 -4.42 -1.89
N GLU A 41 -3.59 -5.03 -0.81
CA GLU A 41 -3.21 -6.39 -0.41
C GLU A 41 -3.58 -7.42 -1.47
N GLU A 42 -4.79 -7.34 -2.03
CA GLU A 42 -5.18 -8.19 -3.18
C GLU A 42 -4.23 -7.99 -4.35
N HIS A 43 -3.93 -6.74 -4.70
CA HIS A 43 -3.03 -6.43 -5.80
C HIS A 43 -1.62 -6.98 -5.59
N VAL A 44 -1.08 -6.92 -4.36
CA VAL A 44 0.20 -7.57 -4.02
C VAL A 44 0.10 -9.07 -4.18
N ARG A 45 -0.96 -9.70 -3.65
CA ARG A 45 -1.15 -11.15 -3.71
C ARG A 45 -1.27 -11.66 -5.14
N GLU A 46 -1.93 -10.92 -6.03
CA GLU A 46 -2.05 -11.28 -7.44
C GLU A 46 -0.72 -11.20 -8.20
N GLY A 47 0.14 -10.23 -7.87
CA GLY A 47 1.42 -10.00 -8.58
C GLY A 47 2.65 -10.64 -7.94
N HIS A 48 2.63 -10.86 -6.63
CA HIS A 48 3.78 -11.17 -5.79
C HIS A 48 3.43 -12.18 -4.69
N LEU A 49 3.25 -13.45 -5.06
CA LEU A 49 2.79 -14.54 -4.19
C LEU A 49 3.63 -14.79 -2.92
N ALA A 50 4.88 -14.32 -2.88
CA ALA A 50 5.79 -14.50 -1.76
C ALA A 50 5.91 -13.26 -0.86
N VAL A 51 5.10 -12.22 -1.10
CA VAL A 51 5.16 -10.95 -0.37
C VAL A 51 4.00 -10.87 0.60
N ASP A 52 4.32 -10.76 1.89
CA ASP A 52 3.33 -10.52 2.93
C ASP A 52 2.92 -9.05 2.96
N THR A 53 1.68 -8.76 3.36
CA THR A 53 1.19 -7.38 3.55
C THR A 53 0.72 -7.18 4.99
N VAL A 54 1.19 -6.13 5.65
CA VAL A 54 0.79 -5.77 7.02
C VAL A 54 0.22 -4.35 7.02
N VAL A 55 -0.90 -4.19 7.71
CA VAL A 55 -1.70 -2.95 7.70
C VAL A 55 -1.76 -2.34 9.09
N TYR A 56 -1.47 -1.05 9.19
CA TYR A 56 -1.56 -0.26 10.42
C TYR A 56 -2.42 1.00 10.22
N ARG A 57 -3.03 1.47 11.31
CA ARG A 57 -3.64 2.80 11.39
C ARG A 57 -2.65 3.78 11.98
N GLY A 58 -2.29 4.81 11.22
CA GLY A 58 -1.33 5.83 11.63
C GLY A 58 -1.92 7.08 12.26
N GLY A 59 -3.25 7.14 12.42
CA GLY A 59 -3.95 8.28 13.02
C GLY A 59 -3.77 9.57 12.22
N HIS A 60 -3.46 10.68 12.92
CA HIS A 60 -3.36 12.05 12.39
C HIS A 60 -2.11 12.30 11.51
N GLN A 61 -1.61 11.31 10.79
CA GLN A 61 -0.48 11.48 9.87
C GLN A 61 -0.87 12.37 8.68
N ARG A 62 0.09 13.18 8.19
CA ARG A 62 -0.16 14.11 7.06
C ARG A 62 -0.37 13.41 5.73
N ALA A 63 0.20 12.22 5.55
CA ALA A 63 0.06 11.44 4.32
C ALA A 63 -1.19 10.56 4.42
N PRO A 64 -2.00 10.45 3.35
CA PRO A 64 -3.15 9.55 3.36
C PRO A 64 -2.71 8.07 3.48
N LEU A 65 -1.54 7.73 2.94
CA LEU A 65 -0.98 6.38 3.00
C LEU A 65 0.55 6.48 3.01
N LEU A 66 1.18 5.71 3.89
CA LEU A 66 2.60 5.40 3.82
C LEU A 66 2.77 3.95 3.36
N ILE A 67 3.76 3.72 2.50
CA ILE A 67 4.08 2.41 1.95
C ILE A 67 5.56 2.14 2.24
N GLY A 68 5.84 1.00 2.87
CA GLY A 68 7.19 0.45 3.02
C GLY A 68 7.29 -0.90 2.31
N VAL A 69 8.47 -1.20 1.74
CA VAL A 69 8.82 -2.50 1.19
C VAL A 69 10.19 -2.88 1.76
N GLU A 70 10.32 -4.13 2.23
CA GLU A 70 11.56 -4.73 2.77
C GLU A 70 12.01 -5.90 1.89
#